data_AF-A0A316SB94-F1
#
_entry.id   AF-A0A316SB94-F1
#
_cell.length_a   1.000
_cell.length_b   1.000
_cell.length_c   1.000
_cell.angle_alpha   90.00
_cell.angle_beta   90.00
_cell.angle_gamma   90.00
#
_symmetry.space_group_name_H-M   'P 1'
#
loop_
_entity.id
_entity.type
_entity.pdbx_description
1 polymer ?
#
loop_
_entity_poly.entity_id
_entity_poly.type
_entity_poly.pdbx_seq_one_letter_code
_entity_poly.pdbx_strand_id
1 'polypeptide(L)'
;MSDTIVISIRDGISPFLLEWLKNNPRFIRSATKSAGWYVQKGIKESVPEISLGWKPRIPFWVRKRLVPSAPKTWLGRMKRAIGYQYLDGGSVAIGWTSSTAAAYGRIFEQGATRAVTAGTRRRWGRAGVPLKWSTMELHNPARPLYEPAMQIVSPGIVPHVEGKVKQYIVNGSFTKKATRRKYKVYK
;
A
#
# COMPACT_ATOMS: atom_id res chain seq x y z
N MET A 1 3.86 10.56 -9.93
CA MET A 1 4.04 9.13 -9.61
C MET A 1 2.70 8.59 -9.13
N SER A 2 2.30 7.40 -9.57
CA SER A 2 0.97 6.82 -9.30
C SER A 2 0.96 6.03 -8.00
N ASP A 3 0.15 6.45 -7.03
CA ASP A 3 -0.08 5.77 -5.73
C ASP A 3 -0.81 4.41 -5.86
N THR A 4 -0.95 3.92 -7.10
CA THR A 4 -1.60 2.66 -7.46
C THR A 4 -0.68 1.87 -8.36
N ILE A 5 -0.41 0.63 -7.97
CA ILE A 5 0.35 -0.33 -8.78
C ILE A 5 -0.66 -1.27 -9.42
N VAL A 6 -0.57 -1.46 -10.74
CA VAL A 6 -1.37 -2.46 -11.46
C VAL A 6 -0.47 -3.62 -11.83
N ILE A 7 -0.90 -4.83 -11.46
CA ILE A 7 -0.18 -6.07 -11.80
C ILE A 7 -1.10 -6.89 -12.69
N SER A 8 -0.63 -7.17 -13.90
CA SER A 8 -1.24 -8.13 -14.83
C SER A 8 -0.55 -9.46 -14.62
N ILE A 9 -1.34 -10.52 -14.44
CA ILE A 9 -0.78 -11.88 -14.39
C ILE A 9 -0.28 -12.34 -15.75
N ARG A 10 -0.84 -11.81 -16.83
CA ARG A 10 -0.52 -12.24 -18.21
C ARG A 10 0.94 -11.99 -18.59
N ASP A 11 1.60 -11.06 -17.92
CA ASP A 11 2.89 -10.49 -18.35
C ASP A 11 4.09 -11.36 -17.92
N GLY A 12 3.88 -12.47 -17.20
CA GLY A 12 4.95 -13.33 -16.68
C GLY A 12 4.70 -14.83 -16.85
N ILE A 13 3.83 -15.22 -17.80
CA ILE A 13 3.40 -16.61 -17.96
C ILE A 13 3.86 -17.18 -19.31
N SER A 14 4.32 -18.44 -19.32
CA SER A 14 4.69 -19.13 -20.56
C SER A 14 3.51 -19.27 -21.54
N PRO A 15 3.75 -19.29 -22.86
CA PRO A 15 2.69 -19.42 -23.88
C PRO A 15 1.74 -20.62 -23.67
N PHE A 16 2.28 -21.76 -23.22
CA PHE A 16 1.51 -22.96 -22.90
C PHE A 16 0.48 -22.72 -21.78
N LEU A 17 0.88 -22.03 -20.71
CA LEU A 17 -0.06 -21.67 -19.66
C LEU A 17 -1.08 -20.64 -20.16
N LEU A 18 -0.70 -19.68 -21.02
CA LEU A 18 -1.64 -18.70 -21.56
C LEU A 18 -2.79 -19.36 -22.32
N GLU A 19 -2.50 -20.41 -23.09
CA GLU A 19 -3.48 -21.24 -23.80
C GLU A 19 -4.42 -21.96 -22.82
N TRP A 20 -3.86 -22.62 -21.80
CA TRP A 20 -4.63 -23.31 -20.77
C TRP A 20 -5.47 -22.36 -19.90
N LEU A 21 -4.99 -21.13 -19.70
CA LEU A 21 -5.67 -20.08 -18.93
C LEU A 21 -6.90 -19.52 -19.64
N LYS A 22 -6.87 -19.42 -20.98
CA LYS A 22 -8.04 -18.98 -21.76
C LYS A 22 -9.27 -19.84 -21.47
N ASN A 23 -9.07 -21.12 -21.20
CA ASN A 23 -10.15 -22.08 -20.95
C ASN A 23 -10.55 -22.17 -19.46
N ASN A 24 -9.86 -21.47 -18.55
CA ASN A 24 -10.04 -21.59 -17.10
C ASN A 24 -10.22 -20.23 -16.38
N PRO A 25 -11.32 -19.49 -16.61
CA PRO A 25 -11.53 -18.16 -16.04
C PRO A 25 -11.61 -18.15 -14.51
N ARG A 26 -12.10 -19.24 -13.90
CA ARG A 26 -12.13 -19.42 -12.44
C ARG A 26 -10.71 -19.46 -11.85
N PHE A 27 -9.78 -20.11 -12.56
CA PHE A 27 -8.39 -20.17 -12.15
C PHE A 27 -7.74 -18.78 -12.23
N ILE A 28 -7.87 -18.06 -13.36
CA ILE A 28 -7.32 -16.72 -13.53
C ILE A 28 -7.75 -15.85 -12.36
N ARG A 29 -9.05 -15.81 -12.05
CA ARG A 29 -9.58 -15.04 -10.92
C ARG A 29 -8.95 -15.43 -9.58
N SER A 30 -8.71 -16.72 -9.34
CA SER A 30 -8.08 -17.21 -8.11
C SER A 30 -6.61 -16.82 -8.03
N ALA A 31 -5.85 -17.01 -9.13
CA ALA A 31 -4.46 -16.62 -9.25
C ALA A 31 -4.29 -15.11 -9.05
N THR A 32 -5.15 -14.30 -9.68
CA THR A 32 -5.20 -12.83 -9.53
C THR A 32 -5.41 -12.40 -8.09
N LYS A 33 -6.36 -13.01 -7.37
CA LYS A 33 -6.53 -12.74 -5.93
C LYS A 33 -5.31 -13.15 -5.10
N SER A 34 -4.70 -14.28 -5.44
CA SER A 34 -3.52 -14.78 -4.75
C SER A 34 -2.30 -13.88 -4.95
N ALA A 35 -2.09 -13.38 -6.17
CA ALA A 35 -1.05 -12.41 -6.49
C ALA A 35 -1.29 -11.06 -5.78
N GLY A 36 -2.53 -10.55 -5.82
CA GLY A 36 -2.90 -9.33 -5.10
C GLY A 36 -2.66 -9.42 -3.59
N TRP A 37 -3.01 -10.56 -2.98
CA TRP A 37 -2.73 -10.82 -1.57
C TRP A 37 -1.23 -10.89 -1.27
N TYR A 38 -0.46 -11.59 -2.11
CA TYR A 38 0.99 -11.69 -1.97
C TYR A 38 1.66 -10.32 -2.01
N VAL A 39 1.29 -9.50 -2.99
CA VAL A 39 1.85 -8.15 -3.16
C VAL A 39 1.46 -7.24 -2.01
N GLN A 40 0.18 -7.25 -1.63
CA GLN A 40 -0.30 -6.51 -0.47
C GLN A 40 0.47 -6.89 0.81
N LYS A 41 0.69 -8.19 1.03
CA LYS A 41 1.43 -8.70 2.19
C LYS A 41 2.90 -8.24 2.12
N GLY A 42 3.55 -8.42 0.98
CA GLY A 42 4.93 -7.99 0.75
C GLY A 42 5.13 -6.50 1.02
N ILE A 43 4.28 -5.62 0.48
CA ILE A 43 4.35 -4.16 0.73
C ILE A 43 4.21 -3.85 2.23
N LYS A 44 3.36 -4.58 2.95
CA LYS A 44 3.19 -4.38 4.40
C LYS A 44 4.40 -4.86 5.19
N GLU A 45 5.09 -5.88 4.72
CA GLU A 45 6.25 -6.49 5.38
C GLU A 45 7.54 -5.73 5.06
N SER A 46 7.65 -5.08 3.91
CA SER A 46 8.80 -4.26 3.52
C SER A 46 8.86 -2.89 4.19
N VAL A 47 7.78 -2.43 4.84
CA VAL A 47 7.73 -1.12 5.52
C VAL A 47 8.91 -0.86 6.46
N PRO A 48 9.32 -1.79 7.36
CA PRO A 48 10.44 -1.54 8.27
C PRO A 48 11.74 -1.28 7.51
N GLU A 49 12.04 -2.06 6.48
CA GLU A 49 13.24 -1.94 5.65
C GLU A 49 13.25 -0.61 4.87
N ILE A 50 12.18 -0.32 4.13
CA ILE A 50 12.06 0.93 3.35
C ILE A 50 12.12 2.15 4.26
N SER A 51 11.56 2.03 5.47
CA SER A 51 11.52 3.14 6.42
C SER A 51 12.88 3.57 6.96
N LEU A 52 13.93 2.76 6.79
CA LEU A 52 15.30 3.13 7.10
C LEU A 52 15.78 4.30 6.23
N GLY A 53 15.29 4.40 4.99
CA GLY A 53 15.60 5.50 4.07
C GLY A 53 14.73 6.75 4.26
N TRP A 54 13.72 6.71 5.14
CA TRP A 54 12.80 7.84 5.32
C TRP A 54 13.36 8.91 6.24
N LYS A 55 13.14 10.18 5.86
CA LYS A 55 13.46 11.30 6.74
C LYS A 55 12.71 11.18 8.08
N PRO A 56 13.38 11.47 9.21
CA PRO A 56 12.83 11.25 10.54
C PRO A 56 11.52 12.00 10.75
N ARG A 57 10.67 11.46 11.63
CA ARG A 57 9.45 12.15 12.08
C ARG A 57 9.79 13.11 13.20
N ILE A 58 8.92 14.10 13.38
CA ILE A 58 8.85 14.82 14.66
C ILE A 58 8.75 13.81 15.82
N PRO A 59 9.40 14.08 16.97
CA PRO A 59 9.48 13.14 18.08
C PRO A 59 8.10 12.62 18.51
N PHE A 60 8.05 11.37 18.95
CA PHE A 60 6.77 10.72 19.31
C PHE A 60 5.99 11.48 20.39
N TRP A 61 6.69 12.04 21.40
CA TRP A 61 6.06 12.82 22.46
C TRP A 61 5.37 14.09 21.92
N VAL A 62 6.00 14.80 20.95
CA VAL A 62 5.40 15.96 20.27
C VAL A 62 4.15 15.53 19.52
N ARG A 63 4.22 14.43 18.76
CA ARG A 63 3.07 13.89 18.01
C ARG A 63 1.92 13.53 18.94
N LYS A 64 2.21 12.93 20.09
CA LYS A 64 1.20 12.56 21.10
C LYS A 64 0.52 13.77 21.73
N ARG A 65 1.25 14.88 21.93
CA ARG A 65 0.65 16.14 22.41
C ARG A 65 -0.25 16.78 21.36
N LEU A 66 0.10 16.70 20.07
CA LEU A 66 -0.71 17.25 18.97
C LEU A 66 -1.92 16.38 18.59
N VAL A 67 -1.76 15.06 18.69
CA VAL A 67 -2.75 14.04 18.36
C VAL A 67 -2.61 12.88 19.37
N PRO A 68 -3.51 12.75 20.36
CA PRO A 68 -3.40 11.70 21.37
C PRO A 68 -3.40 10.27 20.80
N SER A 69 -4.01 10.05 19.64
CA SER A 69 -4.03 8.78 18.92
C SER A 69 -2.83 8.56 17.97
N ALA A 70 -1.78 9.39 18.06
CA ALA A 70 -0.61 9.28 17.19
C ALA A 70 0.02 7.88 17.27
N PRO A 71 0.28 7.20 16.13
CA PRO A 71 0.83 5.86 16.11
C PRO A 71 2.34 5.87 16.44
N LYS A 72 2.81 4.86 17.18
CA LYS A 72 4.26 4.63 17.38
C LYS A 72 4.94 4.23 16.07
N THR A 73 4.32 3.31 15.32
CA THR A 73 4.80 2.85 14.01
C THR A 73 4.59 3.89 12.92
N TRP A 74 5.26 3.73 11.78
CA TRP A 74 5.22 4.66 10.66
C TRP A 74 3.82 4.84 10.06
N LEU A 75 3.21 3.75 9.59
CA LEU A 75 1.91 3.80 8.91
C LEU A 75 0.72 3.69 9.87
N GLY A 76 0.91 3.24 11.12
CA GLY A 76 -0.17 3.09 12.09
C GLY A 76 -1.39 2.34 11.51
N ARG A 77 -2.57 2.98 11.54
CA ARG A 77 -3.81 2.43 10.96
C ARG A 77 -3.81 2.42 9.43
N MET A 78 -3.02 3.27 8.75
CA MET A 78 -2.92 3.29 7.28
C MET A 78 -2.37 1.97 6.74
N LYS A 79 -1.52 1.26 7.50
CA LYS A 79 -1.06 -0.09 7.11
C LYS A 79 -2.22 -1.04 6.81
N ARG A 80 -3.36 -0.91 7.50
CA ARG A 80 -4.57 -1.72 7.26
C ARG A 80 -5.29 -1.33 5.97
N ALA A 81 -5.16 -0.07 5.56
CA ALA A 81 -5.77 0.47 4.36
C ALA A 81 -5.01 0.10 3.08
N ILE A 82 -3.77 -0.40 3.17
CA ILE A 82 -3.08 -1.01 2.02
C ILE A 82 -3.83 -2.28 1.65
N GLY A 83 -4.40 -2.31 0.46
CA GLY A 83 -5.18 -3.42 -0.06
C GLY A 83 -5.16 -3.48 -1.57
N TYR A 84 -6.00 -4.35 -2.11
CA TYR A 84 -6.02 -4.61 -3.53
C TYR A 84 -7.45 -4.74 -4.06
N GLN A 85 -7.66 -4.24 -5.27
CA GLN A 85 -8.89 -4.33 -6.03
C GLN A 85 -8.66 -5.21 -7.25
N TYR A 86 -9.53 -6.20 -7.43
CA TYR A 86 -9.57 -6.97 -8.67
C TYR A 86 -10.15 -6.11 -9.78
N LEU A 87 -9.44 -6.05 -10.91
CA LEU A 87 -9.91 -5.45 -12.15
C LEU A 87 -10.29 -6.57 -13.11
N ASP A 88 -11.22 -6.28 -14.01
CA ASP A 88 -11.59 -7.22 -15.06
C ASP A 88 -10.38 -7.54 -15.96
N GLY A 89 -10.35 -8.75 -16.52
CA GLY A 89 -9.26 -9.19 -17.41
C GLY A 89 -8.10 -9.92 -16.73
N GLY A 90 -8.11 -10.07 -15.40
CA GLY A 90 -7.07 -10.82 -14.67
C GLY A 90 -5.99 -9.95 -14.03
N SER A 91 -6.27 -8.66 -13.87
CA SER A 91 -5.35 -7.68 -13.26
C SER A 91 -5.76 -7.31 -11.83
N VAL A 92 -4.80 -6.86 -11.04
CA VAL A 92 -5.02 -6.32 -9.69
C VAL A 92 -4.47 -4.90 -9.61
N ALA A 93 -5.28 -3.98 -9.11
CA ALA A 93 -4.80 -2.70 -8.60
C ALA A 93 -4.46 -2.84 -7.10
N ILE A 94 -3.28 -2.40 -6.68
CA ILE A 94 -2.84 -2.35 -5.29
C ILE A 94 -2.69 -0.89 -4.90
N GLY A 95 -3.24 -0.52 -3.74
CA GLY A 95 -3.23 0.85 -3.27
C GLY A 95 -4.00 1.05 -1.97
N TRP A 96 -4.44 2.27 -1.73
CA TRP A 96 -5.21 2.65 -0.56
C TRP A 96 -6.69 2.29 -0.73
N THR A 97 -7.26 1.61 0.26
CA THR A 97 -8.66 1.12 0.24
C THR A 97 -9.67 2.09 0.86
N SER A 98 -9.24 3.31 1.17
CA SER A 98 -10.08 4.41 1.65
C SER A 98 -9.66 5.71 0.97
N SER A 99 -10.61 6.58 0.62
CA SER A 99 -10.34 7.90 0.04
C SER A 99 -9.46 8.76 0.95
N THR A 100 -9.70 8.72 2.26
CA THR A 100 -8.88 9.42 3.25
C THR A 100 -7.46 8.84 3.31
N ALA A 101 -7.31 7.52 3.22
CA ALA A 101 -6.00 6.88 3.21
C ALA A 101 -5.23 7.20 1.92
N ALA A 102 -5.92 7.32 0.78
CA ALA A 102 -5.32 7.79 -0.46
C ALA A 102 -4.81 9.23 -0.34
N ALA A 103 -5.64 10.14 0.19
CA ALA A 103 -5.23 11.53 0.38
C ALA A 103 -4.02 11.67 1.34
N TYR A 104 -4.05 10.98 2.49
CA TYR A 104 -2.91 10.97 3.41
C TYR A 104 -1.70 10.25 2.85
N GLY A 105 -1.91 9.17 2.09
CA GLY A 105 -0.89 8.40 1.41
C GLY A 105 -0.13 9.26 0.40
N ARG A 106 -0.84 10.04 -0.40
CA ARG A 106 -0.24 10.99 -1.34
C ARG A 106 0.65 12.01 -0.65
N ILE A 107 0.15 12.64 0.41
CA ILE A 107 0.93 13.59 1.23
C ILE A 107 2.15 12.90 1.86
N PHE A 108 2.03 11.61 2.20
CA PHE A 108 3.12 10.83 2.76
C PHE A 108 4.18 10.52 1.70
N GLU A 109 3.79 10.03 0.53
CA GLU A 109 4.71 9.65 -0.54
C GLU A 109 5.38 10.85 -1.19
N GLN A 110 4.61 11.89 -1.53
CA GLN A 110 5.10 13.07 -2.27
C GLN A 110 5.66 14.15 -1.34
N GLY A 111 5.33 14.09 -0.04
CA GLY A 111 5.58 15.19 0.87
C GLY A 111 4.56 16.32 0.68
N ALA A 112 4.60 17.29 1.59
CA ALA A 112 3.80 18.50 1.49
C ALA A 112 4.42 19.63 2.30
N THR A 113 4.38 20.83 1.77
CA THR A 113 4.65 22.06 2.52
C THR A 113 3.32 22.75 2.83
N ARG A 114 3.17 23.26 4.05
CA ARG A 114 1.96 23.97 4.49
C ARG A 114 2.34 25.25 5.20
N ALA A 115 1.70 26.36 4.82
CA ALA A 115 1.85 27.61 5.53
C ALA A 115 1.36 27.50 6.99
N VAL A 116 2.09 28.10 7.92
CA VAL A 116 1.73 28.20 9.33
C VAL A 116 0.69 29.28 9.50
N THR A 117 -0.57 28.86 9.55
CA THR A 117 -1.68 29.74 9.89
C THR A 117 -1.72 30.05 11.40
N ALA A 118 -2.42 31.12 11.78
CA ALA A 118 -2.66 31.45 13.19
C ALA A 118 -3.30 30.28 13.96
N GLY A 119 -4.22 29.55 13.33
CA GLY A 119 -4.83 28.33 13.90
C GLY A 119 -3.82 27.21 14.14
N THR A 120 -2.91 27.00 13.19
CA THR A 120 -1.79 26.05 13.35
C THR A 120 -0.92 26.45 14.54
N ARG A 121 -0.47 27.71 14.59
CA ARG A 121 0.36 28.23 15.70
C ARG A 121 -0.32 28.06 17.06
N ARG A 122 -1.62 28.41 17.15
CA ARG A 122 -2.43 28.22 18.37
C ARG A 122 -2.53 26.76 18.78
N ARG A 123 -2.73 25.84 17.82
CA ARG A 123 -2.80 24.40 18.10
C ARG A 123 -1.49 23.86 18.68
N TRP A 124 -0.36 24.25 18.11
CA TRP A 124 0.96 23.85 18.61
C TRP A 124 1.26 24.45 19.99
N GLY A 125 0.88 25.72 20.23
CA GLY A 125 0.97 26.35 21.55
C GLY A 125 0.13 25.65 22.62
N ARG A 126 -1.14 25.34 22.32
CA ARG A 126 -2.02 24.57 23.22
C ARG A 126 -1.51 23.17 23.54
N ALA A 127 -0.76 22.57 22.61
CA ALA A 127 -0.11 21.29 22.82
C ALA A 127 1.19 21.41 23.65
N GLY A 128 1.55 22.59 24.15
CA GLY A 128 2.78 22.80 24.93
C GLY A 128 4.06 22.64 24.12
N VAL A 129 3.99 22.86 22.81
CA VAL A 129 5.11 22.79 21.86
C VAL A 129 5.00 23.96 20.86
N PRO A 130 5.10 25.22 21.30
CA PRO A 130 4.92 26.37 20.41
C PRO A 130 5.94 26.37 19.26
N LEU A 131 5.47 26.72 18.07
CA LEU A 131 6.36 26.95 16.92
C LEU A 131 7.13 28.27 17.11
N LYS A 132 8.38 28.32 16.64
CA LYS A 132 9.15 29.57 16.60
C LYS A 132 8.37 30.64 15.83
N TRP A 133 8.48 31.89 16.24
CA TRP A 133 7.77 33.00 15.59
C TRP A 133 8.09 33.09 14.10
N SER A 134 9.36 32.91 13.74
CA SER A 134 9.86 32.91 12.36
C SER A 134 9.45 31.70 11.52
N THR A 135 8.85 30.65 12.10
CA THR A 135 8.36 29.51 11.32
C THR A 135 7.10 29.89 10.57
N MET A 136 7.24 30.09 9.26
CA MET A 136 6.14 30.41 8.34
C MET A 136 5.62 29.19 7.59
N GLU A 137 6.38 28.11 7.53
CA GLU A 137 6.00 26.89 6.82
C GLU A 137 6.35 25.63 7.62
N LEU A 138 5.50 24.61 7.49
CA LEU A 138 5.74 23.25 7.96
C LEU A 138 6.04 22.36 6.77
N HIS A 139 7.27 21.85 6.74
CA HIS A 139 7.72 20.93 5.71
C HIS A 139 7.53 19.47 6.16
N ASN A 140 6.67 18.74 5.46
CA ASN A 140 6.55 17.29 5.58
C ASN A 140 7.31 16.62 4.41
N PRO A 141 8.45 15.95 4.66
CA PRO A 141 9.23 15.35 3.59
C PRO A 141 8.53 14.15 2.96
N ALA A 142 8.83 13.94 1.68
CA ALA A 142 8.46 12.76 0.90
C ALA A 142 9.00 11.46 1.53
N ARG A 143 8.16 10.43 1.56
CA ARG A 143 8.47 9.09 2.08
C ARG A 143 7.91 8.05 1.12
N PRO A 144 8.64 7.72 0.04
CA PRO A 144 8.15 6.80 -0.98
C PRO A 144 7.91 5.42 -0.36
N LEU A 145 6.74 4.83 -0.63
CA LEU A 145 6.33 3.54 -0.08
C LEU A 145 6.16 2.50 -1.18
N TYR A 146 5.32 2.79 -2.18
CA TYR A 146 4.91 1.81 -3.18
C TYR A 146 6.04 1.43 -4.14
N GLU A 147 6.76 2.42 -4.68
CA GLU A 147 7.85 2.17 -5.62
C GLU A 147 8.98 1.33 -4.99
N PRO A 148 9.56 1.69 -3.83
CA PRO A 148 10.60 0.87 -3.20
C PRO A 148 10.08 -0.49 -2.74
N ALA A 149 8.81 -0.58 -2.32
CA ALA A 149 8.22 -1.85 -1.95
C ALA A 149 8.07 -2.80 -3.14
N MET A 150 7.74 -2.28 -4.32
CA MET A 150 7.64 -3.11 -5.52
C MET A 150 8.98 -3.63 -5.97
N GLN A 151 10.07 -2.87 -5.80
CA GLN A 151 11.41 -3.37 -6.10
C GLN A 151 11.76 -4.61 -5.27
N ILE A 152 11.34 -4.64 -4.00
CA ILE A 152 11.55 -5.80 -3.10
C ILE A 152 10.60 -6.96 -3.46
N VAL A 153 9.33 -6.66 -3.75
CA VAL A 153 8.28 -7.67 -3.89
C VAL A 153 8.24 -8.30 -5.30
N SER A 154 8.56 -7.52 -6.33
CA SER A 154 8.41 -7.91 -7.75
C SER A 154 9.09 -9.24 -8.10
N PRO A 155 10.34 -9.51 -7.68
CA PRO A 155 11.02 -10.76 -8.03
C PRO A 155 10.28 -12.03 -7.56
N GLY A 156 9.54 -11.95 -6.46
CA GLY A 156 8.81 -13.09 -5.91
C GLY A 156 7.40 -13.30 -6.48
N ILE A 157 6.90 -12.38 -7.32
CA ILE A 157 5.54 -12.47 -7.89
C ILE A 157 5.43 -13.66 -8.84
N VAL A 158 6.36 -13.77 -9.80
CA VAL A 158 6.33 -14.83 -10.82
C VAL A 158 6.43 -16.22 -10.17
N PRO A 159 7.41 -16.51 -9.28
CA PRO A 159 7.46 -17.80 -8.59
C PRO A 159 6.20 -18.11 -7.78
N HIS A 160 5.59 -17.10 -7.13
CA HIS A 160 4.34 -17.30 -6.40
C HIS A 160 3.19 -17.69 -7.34
N VAL A 161 3.04 -17.02 -8.48
CA VAL A 161 2.00 -17.34 -9.47
C VAL A 161 2.22 -18.74 -10.04
N GLU A 162 3.44 -19.09 -10.44
CA GLU A 162 3.78 -20.44 -10.92
C GLU A 162 3.45 -21.53 -9.88
N GLY A 163 3.78 -21.29 -8.61
CA GLY A 163 3.42 -22.19 -7.51
C GLY A 163 1.90 -22.37 -7.39
N LYS A 164 1.11 -21.31 -7.58
CA LYS A 164 -0.36 -21.41 -7.61
C LYS A 164 -0.87 -22.20 -8.80
N VAL A 165 -0.25 -22.07 -9.98
CA VAL A 165 -0.61 -22.88 -11.16
C VAL A 165 -0.35 -24.34 -10.88
N LYS A 166 0.86 -24.69 -10.44
CA LYS A 166 1.24 -26.07 -10.12
C LYS A 166 0.26 -26.71 -9.11
N GLN A 167 -0.08 -25.97 -8.04
CA GLN A 167 -1.07 -26.42 -7.05
C GLN A 167 -2.44 -26.71 -7.65
N TYR A 168 -2.88 -25.94 -8.65
CA TYR A 168 -4.17 -26.16 -9.27
C TYR A 168 -4.16 -27.35 -10.24
N ILE A 169 -3.08 -27.54 -11.00
CA ILE A 169 -2.92 -28.70 -11.87
C ILE A 169 -3.00 -29.99 -11.04
N VAL A 170 -2.32 -30.02 -9.88
CA VAL A 170 -2.31 -31.20 -9.00
C VAL A 170 -3.66 -31.42 -8.32
N ASN A 171 -4.30 -30.37 -7.80
CA ASN A 171 -5.49 -30.52 -6.95
C ASN A 171 -6.83 -30.39 -7.70
N GLY A 172 -6.82 -30.03 -8.98
CA GLY A 172 -8.01 -29.87 -9.84
C GLY A 172 -8.96 -28.72 -9.45
N SER A 173 -8.85 -28.13 -8.27
CA SER A 173 -9.65 -26.98 -7.85
C SER A 173 -9.04 -26.20 -6.67
N PHE A 174 -9.53 -24.97 -6.45
CA PHE A 174 -9.28 -24.22 -5.22
C PHE A 174 -10.55 -24.19 -4.37
N THR A 175 -10.69 -25.10 -3.40
CA THR A 175 -11.75 -25.04 -2.40
C THR A 175 -11.37 -24.01 -1.32
N LYS A 176 -12.02 -22.84 -1.31
CA LYS A 176 -11.95 -21.89 -0.19
C LYS A 176 -13.33 -21.34 0.13
N LYS A 177 -13.61 -21.16 1.44
CA LYS A 177 -14.79 -20.40 1.89
C LYS A 177 -14.74 -19.00 1.28
N ALA A 178 -15.80 -18.65 0.55
CA ALA A 178 -15.91 -17.34 -0.08
C ALA A 178 -15.98 -16.24 1.00
N THR A 179 -14.95 -15.41 1.07
CA THR A 179 -15.00 -14.18 1.87
C THR A 179 -15.75 -13.11 1.07
N ARG A 180 -16.80 -12.52 1.67
CA ARG A 180 -17.67 -11.52 1.01
C ARG A 180 -17.03 -10.13 0.84
N ARG A 181 -15.85 -9.89 1.43
CA ARG A 181 -15.24 -8.56 1.47
C ARG A 181 -14.60 -8.20 0.13
N LYS A 182 -15.20 -7.22 -0.56
CA LYS A 182 -14.64 -6.60 -1.77
C LYS A 182 -13.99 -5.27 -1.38
N TYR A 183 -12.78 -5.04 -1.87
CA TYR A 183 -12.07 -3.77 -1.68
C TYR A 183 -12.06 -2.96 -2.96
N LYS A 184 -12.13 -1.65 -2.82
CA LYS A 184 -11.95 -0.67 -3.90
C LYS A 184 -10.67 0.11 -3.60
N VAL A 185 -9.81 0.27 -4.59
CA VAL A 185 -8.61 1.11 -4.48
C VAL A 185 -8.98 2.51 -4.94
N TYR A 186 -8.59 3.49 -4.14
CA TYR A 186 -8.82 4.91 -4.39
C TYR A 186 -7.55 5.52 -4.97
N LYS A 187 -7.74 6.45 -5.91
CA LYS A 187 -6.66 7.15 -6.60
C LYS A 187 -6.34 8.46 -5.92
#